data_AF-A0A0S8J3T2-F1
#
_entry.id   AF-A0A0S8J3T2-F1
#
_cell.length_a   1.000
_cell.length_b   1.000
_cell.length_c   1.000
_cell.angle_alpha   90.00
_cell.angle_beta   90.00
_cell.angle_gamma   90.00
#
_symmetry.space_group_name_H-M   'P 1'
#
loop_
_entity.id
_entity.type
_entity.pdbx_description
1 polymer ?
#
loop_
_entity_poly.entity_id
_entity_poly.type
_entity_poly.pdbx_seq_one_letter_code
_entity_poly.pdbx_strand_id
1 'polypeptide(L)'
;MLQNIKGGNGGLEIIIEKIAGMIFGLICHQDSTILMSVDGRKILLCPRCMGLHLGFISSFLLLTLWTSDRTKLISKSSLFILAIAIGSMAIDWGVGGYLGLFAPTTFSRLATGLASGSALSALLISYRRGMLMRFDVPGLYFNSVHIASLVCFSVFFGIITVTLSSWIVLTTILLLTVITNITIVVHTLIMIIQLRLLQRAIIKNLPHNQGGFR
;
A
#
# COMPACT_ATOMS: atom_id res chain seq x y z
N MET A 1 -2.81 21.83 18.56
CA MET A 1 -1.87 22.25 17.50
C MET A 1 -2.63 22.70 16.24
N LEU A 2 -3.53 23.69 16.37
CA LEU A 2 -4.45 24.14 15.29
C LEU A 2 -4.50 25.70 15.18
N GLN A 3 -3.54 26.43 15.75
CA GLN A 3 -3.72 27.86 16.04
C GLN A 3 -2.94 28.86 15.16
N ASN A 4 -2.49 28.50 13.95
CA ASN A 4 -1.96 29.53 13.05
C ASN A 4 -2.18 29.26 11.55
N ILE A 5 -3.43 29.02 11.16
CA ILE A 5 -3.87 29.00 9.76
C ILE A 5 -4.52 30.36 9.45
N LYS A 6 -3.73 31.44 9.48
CA LYS A 6 -4.17 32.74 8.97
C LYS A 6 -3.62 32.89 7.55
N GLY A 7 -4.45 32.58 6.54
CA GLY A 7 -4.16 33.02 5.16
C GLY A 7 -4.48 32.07 3.99
N GLY A 8 -5.38 31.09 4.12
CA GLY A 8 -5.82 30.25 2.99
C GLY A 8 -7.33 29.99 3.02
N ASN A 9 -8.09 30.79 2.27
CA ASN A 9 -9.56 30.82 2.28
C ASN A 9 -10.18 29.79 1.33
N GLY A 10 -10.27 28.52 1.77
CA GLY A 10 -11.10 27.53 1.10
C GLY A 10 -11.68 26.54 2.11
N GLY A 11 -13.00 26.47 2.23
CA GLY A 11 -13.67 25.47 3.08
C GLY A 11 -13.23 24.03 2.75
N LEU A 12 -12.87 23.77 1.49
CA LEU A 12 -12.32 22.51 1.02
C LEU A 12 -10.99 22.13 1.68
N GLU A 13 -10.07 23.08 1.89
CA GLU A 13 -8.77 22.81 2.51
C GLU A 13 -8.93 22.28 3.93
N ILE A 14 -9.79 22.94 4.71
CA ILE A 14 -10.09 22.57 6.10
C ILE A 14 -10.71 21.16 6.16
N ILE A 15 -11.60 20.84 5.22
CA ILE A 15 -12.22 19.52 5.13
C ILE A 15 -11.16 18.46 4.81
N ILE A 16 -10.32 18.68 3.80
CA ILE A 16 -9.25 17.74 3.42
C ILE A 16 -8.28 17.55 4.57
N GLU A 17 -7.85 18.62 5.24
CA GLU A 17 -6.93 18.54 6.38
C GLU A 17 -7.50 17.72 7.54
N LYS A 18 -8.78 17.93 7.87
CA LYS A 18 -9.46 17.14 8.92
C LYS A 18 -9.56 15.67 8.54
N ILE A 19 -10.00 15.37 7.33
CA ILE A 19 -10.14 13.98 6.85
C ILE A 19 -8.78 13.30 6.80
N ALA A 20 -7.78 13.95 6.20
CA ALA A 20 -6.42 13.45 6.14
C ALA A 20 -5.81 13.27 7.54
N GLY A 21 -6.02 14.23 8.44
CA GLY A 21 -5.58 14.16 9.83
C GLY A 21 -6.15 12.95 10.56
N MET A 22 -7.46 12.71 10.45
CA MET A 22 -8.11 11.54 11.04
C MET A 22 -7.57 10.23 10.45
N ILE A 23 -7.54 10.10 9.13
CA ILE A 23 -7.14 8.85 8.47
C ILE A 23 -5.65 8.57 8.66
N PHE A 24 -4.78 9.57 8.47
CA PHE A 24 -3.35 9.41 8.68
C PHE A 24 -3.01 9.19 10.15
N GLY A 25 -3.76 9.76 11.09
CA GLY A 25 -3.57 9.53 12.53
C GLY A 25 -3.76 8.07 12.96
N LEU A 26 -4.53 7.28 12.19
CA LEU A 26 -4.70 5.85 12.44
C LEU A 26 -3.45 5.02 12.08
N ILE A 27 -2.60 5.52 11.18
CA ILE A 27 -1.46 4.78 10.61
C ILE A 27 -0.10 5.45 10.85
N CYS A 28 -0.10 6.69 11.34
CA CYS A 28 1.09 7.50 11.55
C CYS A 28 0.93 8.33 12.83
N HIS A 29 1.99 8.38 13.64
CA HIS A 29 1.97 9.09 14.94
C HIS A 29 2.05 10.63 14.82
N GLN A 30 2.07 11.20 13.61
CA GLN A 30 1.98 12.64 13.33
C GLN A 30 2.89 13.56 14.17
N ASP A 31 4.11 13.11 14.49
CA ASP A 31 5.08 13.94 15.22
C ASP A 31 5.59 15.11 14.37
N SER A 32 5.19 16.31 14.78
CA SER A 32 5.52 17.57 14.13
C SER A 32 7.02 17.82 13.87
N THR A 33 7.90 17.22 14.68
CA THR A 33 9.35 17.38 14.56
C THR A 33 9.92 16.64 13.34
N ILE A 34 9.21 15.62 12.84
CA ILE A 34 9.66 14.77 11.72
C ILE A 34 8.79 14.90 10.46
N LEU A 35 7.68 15.64 10.53
CA LEU A 35 6.81 15.87 9.38
C LEU A 35 7.48 16.79 8.35
N MET A 36 7.35 16.42 7.08
CA MET A 36 7.81 17.20 5.93
C MET A 36 6.95 18.45 5.75
N SER A 37 7.56 19.55 5.31
CA SER A 37 6.83 20.78 4.97
C SER A 37 6.84 20.99 3.46
N VAL A 38 5.68 21.30 2.89
CA VAL A 38 5.48 21.69 1.49
C VAL A 38 4.67 22.97 1.50
N ASP A 39 5.13 24.00 0.80
CA ASP A 39 4.53 25.35 0.79
C ASP A 39 4.29 25.92 2.21
N GLY A 40 5.23 25.69 3.13
CA GLY A 40 5.12 26.14 4.53
C GLY A 40 4.11 25.35 5.38
N ARG A 41 3.42 24.35 4.81
CA ARG A 41 2.46 23.49 5.51
C ARG A 41 3.02 22.10 5.74
N LYS A 42 2.71 21.52 6.89
CA LYS A 42 3.14 20.16 7.23
C LYS A 42 2.26 19.13 6.50
N ILE A 43 2.87 18.12 5.90
CA ILE A 43 2.15 16.94 5.44
C ILE A 43 1.88 16.08 6.66
N LEU A 44 0.63 15.68 6.89
CA LEU A 44 0.19 14.92 8.07
C LEU A 44 0.60 13.42 8.03
N LEU A 45 1.59 13.08 7.20
CA LEU A 45 2.14 11.74 7.04
C LEU A 45 3.66 11.85 7.09
N CYS A 46 4.32 11.09 7.97
CA CYS A 46 5.77 11.14 8.06
C CYS A 46 6.42 10.56 6.79
N PRO A 47 7.66 10.96 6.44
CA PRO A 47 8.33 10.49 5.23
C PRO A 47 8.38 8.97 5.09
N ARG A 48 8.45 8.24 6.22
CA ARG A 48 8.46 6.77 6.23
C ARG A 48 7.13 6.16 5.80
N CYS A 49 6.03 6.61 6.40
CA CYS A 49 4.70 6.15 6.03
C CYS A 49 4.38 6.54 4.57
N MET A 50 4.75 7.76 4.16
CA MET A 50 4.67 8.18 2.76
C MET A 50 5.41 7.22 1.83
N GLY A 51 6.68 6.91 2.13
CA GLY A 51 7.48 5.95 1.37
C GLY A 51 6.81 4.58 1.31
N LEU A 52 6.35 4.04 2.43
CA LEU A 52 5.67 2.74 2.50
C LEU A 52 4.44 2.69 1.59
N HIS A 53 3.59 3.71 1.64
CA HIS A 53 2.37 3.75 0.85
C HIS A 53 2.67 3.90 -0.65
N LEU A 54 3.61 4.78 -1.02
CA LEU A 54 4.03 5.00 -2.41
C LEU A 54 4.74 3.77 -2.98
N GLY A 55 5.65 3.16 -2.23
CA GLY A 55 6.37 1.94 -2.63
C GLY A 55 5.44 0.77 -2.84
N PHE A 56 4.44 0.62 -1.96
CA PHE A 56 3.43 -0.43 -2.09
C PHE A 56 2.60 -0.25 -3.37
N ILE A 57 1.99 0.92 -3.59
CA ILE A 57 1.10 1.11 -4.73
C ILE A 57 1.86 1.06 -6.07
N SER A 58 3.03 1.68 -6.14
CA SER A 58 3.86 1.68 -7.35
C SER A 58 4.29 0.26 -7.72
N SER A 59 4.86 -0.49 -6.77
CA SER A 59 5.23 -1.89 -6.99
C SER A 59 4.01 -2.76 -7.29
N PHE A 60 2.85 -2.48 -6.70
CA PHE A 60 1.63 -3.23 -6.96
C PHE A 60 1.20 -3.06 -8.42
N LEU A 61 1.15 -1.81 -8.89
CA LEU A 61 0.81 -1.49 -10.27
C LEU A 61 1.84 -2.07 -11.25
N LEU A 62 3.13 -1.89 -11.00
CA LEU A 62 4.18 -2.42 -11.87
C LEU A 62 4.12 -3.95 -11.97
N LEU A 63 3.98 -4.66 -10.85
CA LEU A 63 3.93 -6.12 -10.83
C LEU A 63 2.60 -6.70 -11.35
N THR A 64 1.49 -5.96 -11.28
CA THR A 64 0.23 -6.37 -11.88
C THR A 64 0.23 -6.17 -13.39
N LEU A 65 0.82 -5.08 -13.89
CA LEU A 65 0.86 -4.76 -15.32
C LEU A 65 1.93 -5.54 -16.10
N TRP A 66 3.11 -5.76 -15.53
CA TRP A 66 4.22 -6.40 -16.26
C TRP A 66 4.28 -7.91 -16.16
N THR A 67 3.52 -8.49 -15.24
CA THR A 67 3.74 -9.89 -14.92
C THR A 67 2.61 -10.76 -15.45
N SER A 68 2.94 -11.63 -16.40
CA SER A 68 2.03 -12.66 -16.92
C SER A 68 1.55 -13.61 -15.79
N ASP A 69 0.31 -14.09 -15.92
CA ASP A 69 -0.35 -15.01 -14.98
C ASP A 69 0.44 -16.30 -14.71
N ARG A 70 1.42 -16.64 -15.55
CA ARG A 70 2.28 -17.83 -15.39
C ARG A 70 3.54 -17.61 -14.57
N THR A 71 3.65 -16.53 -13.82
CA THR A 71 4.89 -16.28 -13.07
C THR A 71 5.12 -17.24 -11.91
N LYS A 72 6.37 -17.70 -11.86
CA LYS A 72 6.88 -18.59 -10.82
C LYS A 72 6.79 -17.90 -9.45
N LEU A 73 6.60 -18.71 -8.41
CA LEU A 73 6.68 -18.26 -7.02
C LEU A 73 8.00 -17.52 -6.75
N ILE A 74 8.00 -16.62 -5.76
CA ILE A 74 9.21 -15.89 -5.32
C ILE A 74 10.33 -16.88 -5.01
N SER A 75 11.51 -16.68 -5.61
CA SER A 75 12.68 -17.50 -5.30
C SER A 75 13.19 -17.24 -3.87
N LYS A 76 13.89 -18.20 -3.26
CA LYS A 76 14.49 -18.02 -1.92
C LYS A 76 15.39 -16.77 -1.84
N SER A 77 16.19 -16.52 -2.88
CA SER A 77 17.04 -15.32 -2.96
C SER A 77 16.22 -14.03 -2.99
N SER A 78 15.09 -14.03 -3.72
CA SER A 78 14.18 -12.88 -3.73
C SER A 78 13.54 -12.67 -2.36
N LEU A 79 13.10 -13.74 -1.67
CA LEU A 79 12.57 -13.63 -0.29
C LEU A 79 13.59 -13.00 0.68
N PHE A 80 14.87 -13.34 0.55
CA PHE A 80 15.93 -12.73 1.35
C PHE A 80 16.05 -11.22 1.10
N ILE A 81 16.02 -10.79 -0.16
CA ILE A 81 16.03 -9.36 -0.52
C ILE A 81 14.79 -8.63 0.06
N LEU A 82 13.61 -9.24 -0.05
CA LEU A 82 12.38 -8.66 0.52
C LEU A 82 12.46 -8.56 2.05
N ALA A 83 13.05 -9.57 2.71
CA ALA A 83 13.26 -9.55 4.15
C ALA A 83 14.24 -8.44 4.58
N ILE A 84 15.33 -8.22 3.83
CA ILE A 84 16.26 -7.10 4.06
C ILE A 84 15.52 -5.76 3.90
N ALA A 85 14.71 -5.61 2.84
CA ALA A 85 13.98 -4.36 2.62
C ALA A 85 13.05 -4.02 3.80
N ILE A 86 12.25 -4.98 4.27
CA ILE A 86 11.37 -4.81 5.43
C ILE A 86 12.19 -4.59 6.71
N GLY A 87 13.25 -5.36 6.90
CA GLY A 87 14.15 -5.26 8.05
C GLY A 87 14.83 -3.89 8.14
N SER A 88 15.20 -3.29 7.01
CA SER A 88 15.85 -1.97 6.97
C SER A 88 14.95 -0.87 7.56
N MET A 89 13.64 -0.92 7.32
CA MET A 89 12.69 0.02 7.93
C MET A 89 12.49 -0.26 9.41
N ALA A 90 12.49 -1.52 9.83
CA ALA A 90 12.44 -1.88 11.24
C ALA A 90 13.67 -1.37 12.00
N ILE A 91 14.86 -1.41 11.38
CA ILE A 91 16.10 -0.84 11.93
C ILE A 91 16.02 0.69 11.97
N ASP A 92 15.63 1.34 10.88
CA ASP A 92 15.49 2.81 10.80
C ASP A 92 14.47 3.33 11.84
N TRP A 93 13.40 2.59 12.13
CA TRP A 93 12.44 2.93 13.19
C TRP A 93 12.90 2.58 14.59
N GLY A 94 13.25 1.32 14.83
CA GLY A 94 13.54 0.80 16.17
C GLY A 94 14.91 1.24 16.67
N VAL A 95 15.95 1.03 15.86
CA VAL A 95 17.33 1.30 16.27
C VAL A 95 17.65 2.79 16.18
N GLY A 96 17.28 3.42 15.06
CA GLY A 96 17.49 4.86 14.87
C GLY A 96 16.51 5.69 15.70
N GLY A 97 15.22 5.56 15.40
CA GLY A 97 14.18 6.40 16.00
C GLY A 97 13.90 6.12 17.49
N TYR A 98 13.66 4.85 17.86
CA TYR A 98 13.20 4.50 19.21
C TYR A 98 14.34 4.37 20.23
N LEU A 99 15.44 3.70 19.87
CA LEU A 99 16.62 3.57 20.73
C LEU A 99 17.55 4.79 20.67
N GLY A 100 17.37 5.68 19.69
CA GLY A 100 18.16 6.92 19.58
C GLY A 100 19.62 6.71 19.20
N LEU A 101 20.00 5.56 18.64
CA LEU A 101 21.41 5.28 18.30
C LEU A 101 21.93 6.11 17.13
N PHE A 102 21.03 6.57 16.26
CA PHE A 102 21.32 7.53 15.18
C PHE A 102 20.02 8.23 14.79
N ALA A 103 20.10 9.47 14.32
CA ALA A 103 18.92 10.22 13.88
C ALA A 103 18.58 9.89 12.41
N PRO A 104 17.41 9.26 12.11
CA PRO A 104 17.02 8.99 10.74
C PRO A 104 16.70 10.29 9.99
N THR A 105 17.31 10.49 8.83
CA THR A 105 17.06 11.66 7.98
C THR A 105 15.71 11.53 7.26
N THR A 106 15.17 12.65 6.76
CA THR A 106 13.97 12.62 5.90
C THR A 106 14.12 11.65 4.73
N PHE A 107 15.32 11.64 4.12
CA PHE A 107 15.64 10.77 3.01
C PHE A 107 15.71 9.28 3.41
N SER A 108 16.41 8.93 4.51
CA SER A 108 16.51 7.53 4.96
C SER A 108 15.14 6.96 5.33
N ARG A 109 14.31 7.77 6.00
CA ARG A 109 12.92 7.43 6.34
C ARG A 109 12.10 7.12 5.09
N LEU A 110 12.18 7.98 4.09
CA LEU A 110 11.47 7.81 2.83
C LEU A 110 11.95 6.56 2.07
N ALA A 111 13.26 6.38 1.95
CA ALA A 111 13.87 5.28 1.20
C ALA A 111 13.57 3.91 1.82
N THR A 112 13.72 3.76 3.14
CA THR A 112 13.41 2.51 3.84
C THR A 112 11.93 2.20 3.83
N GLY A 113 11.07 3.23 3.95
CA GLY A 113 9.63 3.12 3.74
C GLY A 113 9.31 2.60 2.34
N LEU A 114 9.85 3.23 1.29
CA LEU A 114 9.64 2.86 -0.11
C LEU A 114 10.06 1.41 -0.39
N ALA A 115 11.24 1.01 0.07
CA ALA A 115 11.74 -0.36 -0.07
C ALA A 115 10.81 -1.36 0.62
N SER A 116 10.37 -1.07 1.84
CA SER A 116 9.46 -1.94 2.60
C SER A 116 8.08 -2.04 1.97
N GLY A 117 7.50 -0.91 1.54
CA GLY A 117 6.22 -0.89 0.82
C GLY A 117 6.27 -1.75 -0.44
N SER A 118 7.34 -1.59 -1.22
CA SER A 118 7.59 -2.37 -2.42
C SER A 118 7.68 -3.87 -2.12
N ALA A 119 8.40 -4.24 -1.06
CA ALA A 119 8.53 -5.62 -0.63
C ALA A 119 7.21 -6.23 -0.15
N LEU A 120 6.40 -5.49 0.62
CA LEU A 120 5.08 -5.91 1.05
C LEU A 120 4.14 -6.14 -0.14
N SER A 121 4.19 -5.26 -1.14
CA SER A 121 3.42 -5.42 -2.37
C SER A 121 3.81 -6.68 -3.16
N ALA A 122 5.12 -6.93 -3.31
CA ALA A 122 5.63 -8.14 -3.96
C ALA A 122 5.20 -9.42 -3.23
N LEU A 123 5.27 -9.44 -1.89
CA LEU A 123 4.77 -10.54 -1.07
C LEU A 123 3.26 -10.75 -1.25
N LEU A 124 2.48 -9.67 -1.22
CA LEU A 124 1.03 -9.73 -1.36
C LEU A 124 0.62 -10.31 -2.72
N ILE A 125 1.19 -9.81 -3.82
CA ILE A 125 0.89 -10.30 -5.17
C ILE A 125 1.27 -11.77 -5.31
N SER A 126 2.44 -12.15 -4.80
CA SER A 126 2.91 -13.53 -4.88
C SER A 126 2.04 -14.48 -4.06
N TYR A 127 1.57 -14.02 -2.89
CA TYR A 127 0.61 -14.77 -2.08
C TYR A 127 -0.73 -14.94 -2.81
N ARG A 128 -1.26 -13.86 -3.42
CA ARG A 128 -2.49 -13.90 -4.22
C ARG A 128 -2.38 -14.89 -5.38
N ARG A 129 -1.30 -14.83 -6.15
CA ARG A 129 -1.04 -15.75 -7.27
C ARG A 129 -0.91 -17.20 -6.81
N GLY A 130 -0.15 -17.44 -5.74
CA GLY A 130 0.00 -18.77 -5.16
C GLY A 130 -1.33 -19.38 -4.71
N MET A 131 -2.25 -18.57 -4.21
CA MET A 131 -3.61 -19.00 -3.89
C MET A 131 -4.44 -19.28 -5.13
N LEU A 132 -4.47 -18.38 -6.12
CA LEU A 132 -5.26 -18.56 -7.35
C LEU A 132 -4.84 -19.81 -8.13
N MET A 133 -3.53 -20.07 -8.24
CA MET A 133 -3.00 -21.27 -8.88
C MET A 133 -3.47 -22.58 -8.22
N ARG A 134 -3.77 -22.59 -6.91
CA ARG A 134 -4.23 -23.80 -6.21
C ARG A 134 -5.68 -24.15 -6.51
N PHE A 135 -6.49 -23.17 -6.94
CA PHE A 135 -7.93 -23.34 -7.16
C PHE A 135 -8.31 -23.29 -8.64
N ASP A 136 -7.31 -23.26 -9.55
CA ASP A 136 -7.49 -23.13 -10.99
C ASP A 136 -8.49 -22.02 -11.38
N VAL A 137 -8.51 -20.95 -10.57
CA VAL A 137 -9.40 -19.82 -10.82
C VAL A 137 -8.80 -19.07 -12.00
N PRO A 138 -9.54 -18.89 -13.10
CA PRO A 138 -9.04 -18.14 -14.25
C PRO A 138 -8.54 -16.77 -13.78
N GLY A 139 -7.35 -16.40 -14.26
CA GLY A 139 -6.68 -15.16 -13.89
C GLY A 139 -7.61 -13.95 -14.04
N LEU A 140 -7.42 -12.96 -13.17
CA LEU A 140 -8.16 -11.71 -13.25
C LEU A 140 -7.67 -10.95 -14.50
N TYR A 141 -8.36 -11.12 -15.63
CA TYR A 141 -8.02 -10.40 -16.85
C TYR A 141 -8.31 -8.91 -16.65
N PHE A 142 -7.26 -8.09 -16.60
CA PHE A 142 -7.41 -6.65 -16.79
C PHE A 142 -7.86 -6.42 -18.24
N ASN A 143 -9.15 -6.20 -18.43
CA ASN A 143 -9.65 -5.78 -19.74
C ASN A 143 -9.07 -4.39 -20.07
N SER A 144 -8.72 -4.17 -21.33
CA SER A 144 -8.31 -2.88 -21.91
C SER A 144 -9.17 -1.70 -21.43
N VAL A 145 -10.47 -1.92 -21.19
CA VAL A 145 -11.40 -0.94 -20.63
C VAL A 145 -11.01 -0.47 -19.23
N HIS A 146 -10.54 -1.35 -18.34
CA HIS A 146 -10.09 -0.97 -17.00
C HIS A 146 -8.81 -0.14 -17.06
N ILE A 147 -7.89 -0.52 -17.94
CA ILE A 147 -6.66 0.23 -18.18
C ILE A 147 -6.99 1.62 -18.76
N ALA A 148 -7.87 1.70 -19.76
CA ALA A 148 -8.34 2.96 -20.33
C ALA A 148 -9.04 3.84 -19.30
N SER A 149 -9.90 3.27 -18.43
CA SER A 149 -10.56 4.03 -17.36
C SER A 149 -9.59 4.60 -16.34
N LEU A 150 -8.52 3.85 -16.01
CA LEU A 150 -7.45 4.33 -15.13
C LEU A 150 -6.67 5.48 -15.77
N VAL A 151 -6.39 5.40 -17.08
CA VAL A 151 -5.71 6.46 -17.84
C VAL A 151 -6.59 7.71 -17.96
N CYS A 152 -7.88 7.57 -18.27
CA CYS A 152 -8.80 8.71 -18.32
C CYS A 152 -8.96 9.36 -16.94
N PHE A 153 -9.07 8.56 -15.88
CA PHE A 153 -9.14 9.06 -14.51
C PHE A 153 -7.85 9.79 -14.11
N SER A 154 -6.66 9.27 -14.48
CA SER A 154 -5.39 9.91 -14.15
C SER A 154 -5.18 11.23 -14.91
N VAL A 155 -5.62 11.33 -16.17
CA VAL A 155 -5.59 12.58 -16.94
C VAL A 155 -6.54 13.62 -16.35
N PHE A 156 -7.79 13.23 -16.05
CA PHE A 156 -8.77 14.12 -15.41
C PHE A 156 -8.26 14.64 -14.06
N PHE A 157 -7.74 13.74 -13.23
CA PHE A 157 -7.14 14.10 -11.95
C PHE A 157 -5.92 15.01 -12.15
N GLY A 158 -5.07 14.72 -13.15
CA GLY A 158 -3.91 15.56 -13.51
C GLY A 158 -4.30 17.00 -13.84
N ILE A 159 -5.37 17.21 -14.61
CA ILE A 159 -5.88 18.55 -14.95
C ILE A 159 -6.34 19.29 -13.69
N ILE A 160 -7.05 18.62 -12.78
CA ILE A 160 -7.47 19.21 -11.50
C ILE A 160 -6.25 19.61 -10.67
N THR A 161 -5.20 18.78 -10.64
CA THR A 161 -4.00 19.06 -9.84
C THR A 161 -3.22 20.29 -10.27
N VAL A 162 -3.28 20.71 -11.54
CA VAL A 162 -2.60 21.93 -12.02
C VAL A 162 -3.23 23.20 -11.44
N THR A 163 -4.51 23.15 -11.05
CA THR A 163 -5.25 24.32 -10.54
C THR A 163 -5.22 24.44 -9.01
N LEU A 164 -4.68 23.45 -8.31
CA LEU A 164 -4.67 23.37 -6.84
C LEU A 164 -3.27 23.64 -6.28
N SER A 165 -3.18 24.03 -5.01
CA SER A 165 -1.89 24.18 -4.34
C SER A 165 -1.17 22.83 -4.20
N SER A 166 0.17 22.85 -4.28
CA SER A 166 0.96 21.61 -4.32
C SER A 166 0.77 20.77 -3.05
N TRP A 167 0.55 21.42 -1.90
CA TRP A 167 0.22 20.76 -0.63
C TRP A 167 -1.13 20.03 -0.66
N ILE A 168 -2.20 20.62 -1.22
CA ILE A 168 -3.52 19.97 -1.32
C ILE A 168 -3.42 18.76 -2.24
N VAL A 169 -2.77 18.92 -3.40
CA VAL A 169 -2.58 17.87 -4.38
C VAL A 169 -1.87 16.68 -3.74
N LEU A 170 -0.72 16.94 -3.10
CA LEU A 170 0.07 15.89 -2.47
C LEU A 170 -0.68 15.20 -1.33
N THR A 171 -1.37 15.95 -0.46
CA THR A 171 -2.17 15.39 0.63
C THR A 171 -3.30 14.52 0.10
N THR A 172 -3.97 14.96 -0.96
CA THR A 172 -5.06 14.21 -1.60
C THR A 172 -4.55 12.93 -2.25
N ILE A 173 -3.44 12.98 -2.98
CA ILE A 173 -2.80 11.80 -3.59
C ILE A 173 -2.40 10.79 -2.51
N LEU A 174 -1.78 11.25 -1.41
CA LEU A 174 -1.40 10.38 -0.31
C LEU A 174 -2.64 9.77 0.36
N LEU A 175 -3.71 10.54 0.54
CA LEU A 175 -4.95 10.04 1.13
C LEU A 175 -5.58 8.94 0.27
N LEU A 176 -5.71 9.18 -1.03
CA LEU A 176 -6.19 8.19 -1.98
C LEU A 176 -5.30 6.94 -2.00
N THR A 177 -3.98 7.11 -1.94
CA THR A 177 -3.02 6.01 -1.89
C THR A 177 -3.21 5.16 -0.64
N VAL A 178 -3.36 5.78 0.54
CA VAL A 178 -3.60 5.07 1.80
C VAL A 178 -4.89 4.26 1.73
N ILE A 179 -5.99 4.90 1.32
CA ILE A 179 -7.30 4.23 1.19
C ILE A 179 -7.22 3.07 0.20
N THR A 180 -6.56 3.26 -0.95
CA THR A 180 -6.38 2.22 -1.97
C THR A 180 -5.58 1.04 -1.42
N ASN A 181 -4.45 1.30 -0.74
CA ASN A 181 -3.63 0.24 -0.16
C ASN A 181 -4.40 -0.58 0.89
N ILE A 182 -5.14 0.09 1.78
CA ILE A 182 -5.99 -0.58 2.78
C ILE A 182 -7.03 -1.45 2.07
N THR A 183 -7.69 -0.91 1.05
CA THR A 183 -8.71 -1.63 0.27
C THR A 183 -8.12 -2.88 -0.41
N ILE A 184 -6.93 -2.76 -1.02
CA ILE A 184 -6.22 -3.89 -1.65
C ILE A 184 -5.92 -4.99 -0.61
N VAL A 185 -5.42 -4.61 0.57
CA VAL A 185 -5.11 -5.56 1.64
C VAL A 185 -6.37 -6.24 2.16
N VAL A 186 -7.42 -5.48 2.49
CA VAL A 186 -8.70 -6.00 2.98
C VAL A 186 -9.35 -6.93 1.95
N HIS A 187 -9.41 -6.52 0.69
CA HIS A 187 -9.95 -7.34 -0.39
C HIS A 187 -9.16 -8.65 -0.54
N THR A 188 -7.83 -8.59 -0.46
CA THR A 188 -6.98 -9.78 -0.50
C THR A 188 -7.28 -10.71 0.67
N LEU A 189 -7.45 -10.20 1.89
CA LEU A 189 -7.79 -11.01 3.07
C LEU A 189 -9.16 -11.68 2.91
N ILE A 190 -10.18 -10.96 2.44
CA ILE A 190 -11.51 -11.51 2.18
C ILE A 190 -11.43 -12.66 1.17
N MET A 191 -10.74 -12.45 0.04
CA MET A 191 -10.53 -13.48 -0.98
C MET A 191 -9.88 -14.74 -0.38
N ILE A 192 -8.87 -14.57 0.47
CA ILE A 192 -8.18 -15.69 1.12
C ILE A 192 -9.12 -16.48 2.04
N ILE A 193 -9.95 -15.78 2.82
CA ILE A 193 -10.92 -16.40 3.72
C ILE A 193 -11.94 -17.20 2.90
N GLN A 194 -12.49 -16.61 1.84
CA GLN A 194 -13.46 -17.27 0.95
C GLN A 194 -12.88 -18.54 0.33
N LEU A 195 -11.67 -18.48 -0.23
CA LEU A 195 -11.00 -19.65 -0.83
C LEU A 195 -10.76 -20.77 0.20
N ARG A 196 -10.38 -20.42 1.44
CA ARG A 196 -10.20 -21.42 2.51
C ARG A 196 -11.52 -22.06 2.95
N LEU A 197 -12.60 -21.30 3.00
CA LEU A 197 -13.93 -21.82 3.33
C LEU A 197 -14.42 -22.79 2.24
N LEU A 198 -14.24 -22.42 0.96
CA LEU A 198 -14.55 -23.28 -0.18
C LEU A 198 -13.76 -24.58 -0.13
N GLN A 199 -12.45 -24.51 0.14
CA GLN A 199 -11.60 -25.70 0.28
C GLN A 199 -12.12 -26.66 1.37
N ARG A 200 -12.51 -26.12 2.53
CA ARG A 200 -13.06 -26.93 3.64
C ARG A 200 -14.39 -27.57 3.26
N ALA A 201 -15.24 -26.86 2.51
CA ALA A 201 -16.52 -27.40 2.03
C ALA A 201 -16.30 -28.55 1.03
N ILE A 202 -15.36 -28.41 0.08
CA ILE A 202 -15.03 -29.46 -0.88
C ILE A 202 -14.51 -30.71 -0.16
N ILE A 203 -13.56 -30.55 0.78
CA ILE A 203 -12.98 -31.68 1.52
C ILE A 203 -14.04 -32.45 2.33
N LYS A 204 -15.00 -31.75 2.94
CA LYS A 204 -16.09 -32.39 3.71
C LYS A 204 -17.08 -33.16 2.83
N ASN A 205 -17.24 -32.78 1.57
CA ASN A 205 -18.18 -33.40 0.63
C ASN A 205 -17.55 -34.48 -0.25
N LEU A 206 -16.23 -34.70 -0.16
CA LEU A 206 -15.60 -35.82 -0.86
C LEU A 206 -16.18 -37.12 -0.30
N PRO A 207 -16.76 -38.00 -1.13
CA PRO A 207 -17.25 -39.27 -0.66
C PRO A 207 -16.09 -40.00 0.01
N HIS A 208 -16.21 -40.26 1.32
CA HIS A 208 -15.29 -41.13 2.02
C HIS A 208 -15.45 -42.50 1.36
N ASN A 209 -14.58 -42.79 0.39
CA ASN A 209 -14.52 -44.09 -0.25
C ASN A 209 -14.09 -45.07 0.84
N GLN A 210 -15.05 -45.66 1.56
CA GLN A 210 -14.84 -46.66 2.60
C GLN A 210 -14.42 -48.02 2.00
N GLY A 211 -13.84 -48.00 0.79
CA GLY A 211 -13.32 -49.18 0.12
C GLY A 211 -12.13 -49.73 0.88
N GLY A 212 -12.41 -50.68 1.77
CA GLY A 212 -11.42 -51.53 2.40
C GLY A 212 -10.57 -52.22 1.33
N PHE A 213 -9.26 -52.00 1.39
CA PHE A 213 -8.30 -52.97 0.91
C PHE A 213 -8.42 -54.19 1.84
N ARG A 214 -9.25 -55.15 1.44
CA ARG A 214 -9.15 -56.54 1.87
C ARG A 214 -8.33 -57.30 0.84
#